data_AF-A0A7X3L772-F1
#
_entry.id   AF-A0A7X3L772-F1
#
_cell.length_a   1.000
_cell.length_b   1.000
_cell.length_c   1.000
_cell.angle_alpha   90.00
_cell.angle_beta   90.00
_cell.angle_gamma   90.00
#
_symmetry.space_group_name_H-M   'P 1'
#
loop_
_entity.id
_entity.type
_entity.pdbx_description
1 polymer ?
#
loop_
_entity_poly.entity_id
_entity_poly.type
_entity_poly.pdbx_seq_one_letter_code
_entity_poly.pdbx_strand_id
1 'polypeptide(L)'
;MKPKYLAHPSQARCIDSPVEQERLLAMGWLLTKPAPRTKDAKRMRMLRTRRRAEGWVGLTLWLPPDQAAAVTAVKRKNESYAELLTRLVREQGSS
;
A
#
# COMPACT_ATOMS: atom_id res chain seq x y z
N MET A 1 -8.61 -7.03 16.50
CA MET A 1 -7.82 -6.00 17.23
C MET A 1 -7.13 -5.09 16.21
N LYS A 2 -6.91 -3.80 16.49
CA LYS A 2 -6.27 -2.87 15.52
C LYS A 2 -4.74 -3.10 15.49
N PRO A 3 -4.06 -2.93 14.35
CA PRO A 3 -2.60 -3.02 14.29
C PRO A 3 -1.95 -1.99 15.21
N LYS A 4 -0.94 -2.40 15.97
CA LYS A 4 -0.18 -1.54 16.88
C LYS A 4 1.24 -1.38 16.38
N TYR A 5 1.75 -0.15 16.46
CA TYR A 5 3.16 0.11 16.24
C TYR A 5 3.91 -0.08 17.56
N LEU A 6 4.87 -1.00 17.55
CA LEU A 6 5.70 -1.35 18.70
C LEU A 6 7.15 -1.02 18.38
N ALA A 7 7.87 -0.48 19.36
CA ALA A 7 9.28 -0.16 19.23
C ALA A 7 10.10 -0.77 20.36
N HIS A 8 11.29 -1.21 19.98
CA HIS A 8 12.39 -1.63 20.81
C HIS A 8 13.60 -0.73 20.48
N PRO A 9 14.57 -0.52 21.39
CA PRO A 9 15.74 0.30 21.10
C PRO A 9 16.44 0.00 19.76
N SER A 10 16.40 -1.25 19.29
CA SER A 10 17.01 -1.69 18.03
C SER A 10 16.08 -1.69 16.81
N GLN A 11 14.76 -1.59 16.97
CA GLN A 11 13.81 -1.71 15.84
C GLN A 11 12.40 -1.19 16.14
N ALA A 12 11.68 -0.78 15.09
CA ALA A 12 10.25 -0.44 15.18
C ALA A 12 9.45 -1.21 14.12
N ARG A 13 8.31 -1.81 14.51
CA ARG A 13 7.46 -2.62 13.63
C ARG A 13 5.97 -2.33 13.83
N CYS A 14 5.18 -2.51 12.77
CA CYS A 14 3.72 -2.52 12.85
C CYS A 14 3.27 -3.97 12.93
N ILE A 15 2.55 -4.34 13.99
CA ILE A 15 2.10 -5.71 14.26
C ILE A 15 0.58 -5.73 14.22
N ASP A 16 0.01 -6.57 13.36
CA ASP A 16 -1.43 -6.78 13.19
C ASP A 16 -1.97 -7.94 14.02
N SER A 17 -1.16 -8.99 14.27
CA SER A 17 -1.52 -10.12 15.12
C SER A 17 -1.66 -9.74 16.60
N PRO A 18 -2.82 -10.00 17.24
CA PRO A 18 -3.06 -9.67 18.64
C PRO A 18 -2.16 -10.45 19.61
N VAL A 19 -1.91 -11.72 19.33
CA VAL A 19 -1.05 -12.60 20.14
C VAL A 19 0.40 -12.08 20.13
N GLU A 20 0.88 -11.69 18.96
CA GLU A 20 2.23 -11.16 18.80
C GLU A 20 2.38 -9.78 19.45
N GLN A 21 1.32 -8.96 19.44
CA GLN A 21 1.31 -7.69 20.17
C GLN A 21 1.49 -7.89 21.67
N GLU A 22 0.76 -8.83 22.28
CA GLU A 22 0.85 -9.12 23.71
C GLU A 22 2.22 -9.67 24.08
N ARG A 23 2.75 -10.60 23.27
CA ARG A 23 4.10 -11.16 23.45
C ARG A 23 5.17 -10.08 23.47
N LEU A 24 5.16 -9.18 22.49
CA LEU A 24 6.16 -8.11 22.38
C LEU A 24 6.02 -7.06 23.49
N LEU A 25 4.80 -6.73 23.90
CA LEU A 25 4.55 -5.86 25.05
C LEU A 25 5.09 -6.47 26.35
N ALA A 26 4.89 -7.77 26.55
CA ALA A 26 5.45 -8.50 27.70
C ALA A 26 6.99 -8.55 27.67
N MET A 27 7.59 -8.54 26.47
CA MET A 27 9.05 -8.41 26.28
C MET A 27 9.57 -6.96 26.45
N GLY A 28 8.74 -6.03 26.89
CA GLY A 28 9.14 -4.65 27.16
C GLY A 28 9.17 -3.72 25.94
N TRP A 29 8.60 -4.14 24.81
CA TRP A 29 8.45 -3.24 23.67
C TRP A 29 7.42 -2.15 23.98
N LEU A 30 7.69 -0.93 23.53
CA LEU A 30 6.86 0.23 23.82
C LEU A 30 5.83 0.48 22.72
N LEU A 31 4.62 0.87 23.12
CA LEU A 31 3.62 1.39 22.20
C LEU A 31 4.08 2.73 21.65
N THR A 32 4.27 2.77 20.33
CA THR A 32 4.56 4.01 19.64
C THR A 32 3.36 4.39 18.79
N LYS A 33 2.95 5.65 18.86
CA LYS A 33 2.17 6.27 17.80
C LYS A 33 3.16 7.01 16.92
N PRO A 34 3.62 6.45 15.79
CA PRO A 34 4.41 7.23 14.85
C PRO A 34 3.53 8.37 14.38
N ALA A 35 3.83 9.59 14.84
CA ALA A 35 3.21 10.79 14.34
C ALA A 35 3.41 10.80 12.81
N PRO A 36 2.35 11.05 12.01
CA PRO A 36 2.53 11.17 10.58
C PRO A 36 3.55 12.28 10.30
N ARG A 37 4.71 11.93 9.74
CA ARG A 37 5.81 12.88 9.46
C ARG A 37 5.37 13.99 8.51
N THR A 38 4.33 13.76 7.71
CA THR A 38 3.73 14.74 6.79
C THR A 38 2.20 14.62 6.77
N LYS A 39 1.49 15.72 6.48
CA LYS A 39 0.02 15.74 6.31
C LYS A 39 -0.46 14.70 5.28
N ASP A 40 0.34 14.48 4.23
CA ASP A 40 0.04 13.51 3.17
C ASP A 40 0.16 12.05 3.63
N ALA A 41 1.05 11.73 4.58
CA ALA A 41 1.18 10.37 5.08
C ALA A 41 -0.12 9.86 5.72
N LYS A 42 -0.85 10.74 6.44
CA LYS A 42 -2.17 10.39 7.02
C LYS A 42 -3.20 10.19 5.91
N ARG A 43 -3.25 11.09 4.92
CA ARG A 43 -4.16 10.99 3.76
C ARG A 43 -3.93 9.70 2.98
N MET A 44 -2.67 9.35 2.70
CA MET A 44 -2.30 8.13 1.97
C MET A 44 -2.61 6.86 2.77
N ARG A 45 -2.41 6.86 4.09
CA ARG A 45 -2.82 5.73 4.95
C ARG A 45 -4.32 5.51 4.89
N MET A 46 -5.14 6.56 5.03
CA MET A 46 -6.60 6.46 4.93
C MET A 46 -7.04 5.96 3.55
N LEU A 47 -6.45 6.49 2.48
CA LEU A 47 -6.75 6.05 1.11
C LEU A 47 -6.44 4.56 0.91
N ARG A 48 -5.28 4.08 1.40
CA ARG A 48 -4.90 2.66 1.31
C ARG A 48 -5.84 1.76 2.10
N THR A 49 -6.27 2.17 3.29
CA THR A 49 -7.23 1.41 4.10
C THR A 49 -8.59 1.33 3.40
N ARG A 50 -9.08 2.44 2.85
CA ARG A 50 -10.33 2.48 2.08
C ARG A 50 -10.28 1.56 0.86
N ARG A 51 -9.23 1.67 0.04
CA ARG A 51 -9.02 0.80 -1.13
C ARG A 51 -8.96 -0.68 -0.76
N ARG A 52 -8.29 -1.04 0.33
CA ARG A 52 -8.28 -2.44 0.83
C ARG A 52 -9.68 -2.92 1.24
N ALA A 53 -10.49 -2.08 1.89
CA ALA A 53 -11.87 -2.44 2.25
C ALA A 53 -12.78 -2.60 1.02
N GLU A 54 -12.51 -1.85 -0.04
CA GLU A 54 -13.19 -1.95 -1.35
C GLU A 54 -12.65 -3.13 -2.20
N GLY A 55 -11.75 -3.97 -1.67
CA GLY A 55 -11.22 -5.14 -2.37
C GLY A 55 -10.10 -4.87 -3.38
N TRP A 56 -9.52 -3.66 -3.38
CA TRP A 56 -8.41 -3.34 -4.28
C TRP A 56 -7.15 -4.10 -3.89
N VAL A 57 -6.51 -4.71 -4.88
CA VAL A 57 -5.22 -5.39 -4.74
C VAL A 57 -4.09 -4.54 -5.30
N GLY A 58 -2.95 -4.56 -4.62
CA GLY A 58 -1.71 -3.98 -5.14
C GLY A 58 -1.02 -4.97 -6.05
N LEU A 59 -0.74 -4.58 -7.29
CA LEU A 59 0.01 -5.39 -8.25
C LEU A 59 1.35 -4.69 -8.54
N THR A 60 2.41 -5.48 -8.59
CA THR A 60 3.72 -5.05 -9.07
C THR A 60 4.01 -5.80 -10.35
N LEU A 61 4.18 -5.05 -11.44
CA LEU A 61 4.44 -5.59 -12.76
C LEU A 61 5.84 -5.18 -13.20
N TRP A 62 6.57 -6.14 -13.75
CA TRP A 62 7.87 -5.91 -14.36
C TRP A 62 7.69 -6.02 -15.87
N LEU A 63 8.04 -4.95 -16.58
CA LEU A 63 7.92 -4.87 -18.03
C LEU A 63 9.32 -4.77 -18.65
N PRO A 64 9.58 -5.48 -19.75
CA PRO A 64 10.73 -5.20 -20.61
C PRO A 64 10.72 -3.73 -21.07
N PRO A 65 11.90 -3.13 -21.35
CA PRO A 65 12.01 -1.71 -21.73
C PRO A 65 11.09 -1.32 -22.89
N ASP A 66 11.02 -2.16 -23.93
CA ASP A 66 10.23 -1.91 -25.14
C ASP A 66 8.72 -1.85 -24.82
N GLN A 67 8.26 -2.71 -23.91
CA GLN A 67 6.86 -2.72 -23.46
C GLN A 67 6.55 -1.53 -22.55
N ALA A 68 7.50 -1.11 -21.71
CA ALA A 68 7.34 0.08 -20.88
C ALA A 68 7.20 1.35 -21.75
N ALA A 69 7.96 1.44 -22.85
CA ALA A 69 7.83 2.53 -23.82
C ALA A 69 6.45 2.52 -24.49
N ALA A 70 5.96 1.36 -24.92
CA ALA A 70 4.63 1.22 -25.52
C ALA A 70 3.50 1.62 -24.55
N VAL A 71 3.57 1.18 -23.28
CA VAL A 71 2.60 1.57 -22.24
C VAL A 71 2.60 3.08 -22.01
N THR A 72 3.78 3.70 -22.00
CA THR A 72 3.91 5.15 -21.81
C THR A 72 3.32 5.93 -23.00
N ALA A 73 3.50 5.42 -24.22
CA ALA A 73 2.98 6.05 -25.44
C ALA A 73 1.44 6.06 -25.51
N VAL A 74 0.77 5.04 -24.97
CA VAL A 74 -0.70 4.89 -25.01
C VAL A 74 -1.41 5.60 -23.85
N LYS A 75 -0.64 6.14 -22.89
CA LYS A 75 -1.17 6.83 -21.72
C LYS A 75 -1.76 8.21 -22.08
N ARG A 76 -3.01 8.46 -21.68
CA ARG A 76 -3.67 9.75 -21.90
C ARG A 76 -3.17 10.83 -20.95
N LYS A 77 -3.33 12.11 -21.35
CA LYS A 77 -3.01 13.25 -20.48
C LYS A 77 -3.88 13.19 -19.22
N ASN A 78 -3.23 13.29 -18.05
CA ASN A 78 -3.81 13.16 -16.71
C ASN A 78 -4.31 11.75 -16.31
N GLU A 79 -4.06 10.72 -17.11
CA GLU A 79 -4.37 9.33 -16.74
C GLU A 79 -3.30 8.79 -15.77
N SER A 80 -3.71 8.05 -14.74
CA SER A 80 -2.79 7.28 -13.90
C SER A 80 -2.47 5.92 -14.52
N TYR A 81 -1.34 5.30 -14.17
CA TYR A 81 -1.01 3.96 -14.68
C TYR A 81 -2.04 2.89 -14.28
N ALA A 82 -2.68 3.03 -13.12
CA ALA A 82 -3.74 2.14 -12.70
C ALA A 82 -5.00 2.28 -13.57
N GLU A 83 -5.37 3.51 -13.93
CA GLU A 83 -6.50 3.77 -14.85
C GLU A 83 -6.20 3.24 -16.25
N LEU A 84 -4.98 3.47 -16.76
CA LEU A 84 -4.52 2.94 -18.04
C LEU A 84 -4.63 1.41 -18.08
N LEU A 85 -4.07 0.71 -17.08
CA LEU A 85 -4.14 -0.75 -17.02
C LEU A 85 -5.58 -1.26 -16.93
N THR A 86 -6.42 -0.60 -16.11
CA THR A 86 -7.83 -0.96 -15.99
C THR A 86 -8.56 -0.78 -17.32
N ARG A 87 -8.26 0.29 -18.06
CA ARG A 87 -8.82 0.55 -19.39
C ARG A 87 -8.40 -0.53 -20.40
N LEU A 88 -7.11 -0.84 -20.49
CA LEU A 88 -6.58 -1.86 -21.40
C LEU A 88 -7.18 -3.25 -21.13
N VAL A 89 -7.30 -3.64 -19.84
CA VAL A 89 -7.90 -4.92 -19.45
C VAL A 89 -9.39 -4.98 -19.82
N ARG A 90 -10.14 -3.88 -19.66
CA ARG A 90 -11.55 -3.82 -20.06
C ARG A 90 -11.75 -3.86 -21.57
N GLU A 91 -10.88 -3.19 -22.32
CA GLU A 91 -10.88 -3.23 -23.79
C GLU A 91 -10.63 -4.67 -24.28
N GLN A 92 -9.70 -5.42 -23.65
CA GLN A 92 -9.46 -6.83 -23.97
C GLN A 92 -10.61 -7.77 -23.58
N GLY A 93 -11.22 -7.58 -22.41
CA GLY A 93 -12.33 -8.44 -21.94
C GLY A 93 -13.66 -8.23 -22.66
N SER A 94 -13.74 -7.25 -23.56
CA SER A 94 -14.90 -6.99 -24.41
C SER A 94 -14.76 -7.61 -25.82
N SER A 95 -13.65 -8.32 -26.08
CA SER A 95 -13.37 -9.08 -27.30
C SER A 95 -13.58 -10.58 -27.06
#